data_AF-A0A6G0STS9-F1
#
_entry.id   AF-A0A6G0STS9-F1
#
_cell.length_a   1.000
_cell.length_b   1.000
_cell.length_c   1.000
_cell.angle_alpha   90.00
_cell.angle_beta   90.00
_cell.angle_gamma   90.00
#
_symmetry.space_group_name_H-M   'P 1'
#
loop_
_entity.id
_entity.type
_entity.pdbx_description
1 polymer ?
#
loop_
_entity_poly.entity_id
_entity_poly.type
_entity_poly.pdbx_seq_one_letter_code
_entity_poly.pdbx_strand_id
1 'polypeptide(L)'
;MFKDWLQKGKFKNRKGHELAFCKICQCELLAHKSVLKKNLKTEKHVELMRVSVNQQNLPQFFENKSGLVNNIKRAEIKLVGFLATNNLPFTLMDTLCPLLKDVAPDSEILKGIATKRTKATIIMKLTTRKHFKLILSEKLSTPGSFFSLVLDETTDRSTTKQSALTVTFYNEDEKGVKTHFLDIIEIPSGTADSLYMCIQNCLKNHSIPLENFVGFSSDTTNVMVGKSHAVFSLLKDKNPATVCVKCSCHSIHLAAFKACLKLPISVEDL
;
A
#
# COMPACT_ATOMS: atom_id res chain seq x y z
N MET A 1 15.22 -24.54 -37.53
CA MET A 1 15.36 -26.01 -37.54
C MET A 1 16.76 -26.53 -37.17
N PHE A 2 17.68 -25.73 -36.59
CA PHE A 2 19.02 -26.18 -36.13
C PHE A 2 19.50 -25.46 -34.84
N LYS A 3 18.61 -24.80 -34.10
CA LYS A 3 18.98 -23.62 -33.29
C LYS A 3 19.83 -23.88 -32.04
N ASP A 4 19.81 -25.08 -31.44
CA ASP A 4 20.40 -25.23 -30.09
C ASP A 4 21.76 -25.95 -30.06
N TRP A 5 22.03 -26.84 -31.02
CA TRP A 5 23.21 -27.69 -31.01
C TRP A 5 24.33 -27.32 -31.98
N LEU A 6 24.04 -26.45 -32.95
CA LEU A 6 24.97 -26.08 -34.01
C LEU A 6 25.50 -24.65 -33.78
N GLN A 7 26.82 -24.49 -33.82
CA GLN A 7 27.51 -23.20 -33.75
C GLN A 7 28.32 -22.95 -35.03
N LYS A 8 28.66 -21.68 -35.29
CA LYS A 8 29.61 -21.33 -36.34
C LYS A 8 31.01 -21.79 -35.93
N GLY A 9 31.71 -22.51 -36.81
CA GLY A 9 33.10 -22.89 -36.60
C GLY A 9 34.00 -21.66 -36.53
N LYS A 10 35.06 -21.71 -35.71
CA LYS A 10 35.95 -20.56 -35.51
C LYS A 10 36.85 -20.28 -36.71
N PHE A 11 37.09 -21.29 -37.56
CA PHE A 11 38.01 -21.21 -38.69
C PHE A 11 37.37 -21.74 -39.98
N LYS A 12 37.93 -21.30 -41.12
CA LYS A 12 37.65 -21.89 -42.44
C LYS A 12 38.65 -23.03 -42.67
N ASN A 13 38.25 -24.07 -43.39
CA ASN A 13 39.16 -25.16 -43.75
C ASN A 13 40.24 -24.65 -44.74
N ARG A 14 41.33 -25.39 -44.96
CA ARG A 14 42.44 -25.07 -45.89
C ARG A 14 41.98 -24.77 -47.33
N LYS A 15 40.76 -25.18 -47.71
CA LYS A 15 40.10 -24.91 -49.00
C LYS A 15 39.14 -23.70 -48.98
N GLY A 16 39.13 -22.89 -47.91
CA GLY A 16 38.28 -21.71 -47.77
C GLY A 16 36.81 -21.98 -47.39
N HIS A 17 36.42 -23.24 -47.20
CA HIS A 17 35.04 -23.60 -46.84
C HIS A 17 34.70 -23.27 -45.38
N GLU A 18 33.47 -22.80 -45.16
CA GLU A 18 32.95 -22.54 -43.82
C GLU A 18 32.72 -23.84 -43.03
N LEU A 19 33.09 -23.82 -41.75
CA LEU A 19 32.89 -24.91 -40.82
C LEU A 19 31.77 -24.59 -39.84
N ALA A 20 31.14 -25.64 -39.34
CA ALA A 20 30.14 -25.60 -38.29
C ALA A 20 30.57 -26.52 -37.14
N PHE A 21 30.31 -26.13 -35.90
CA PHE A 21 30.69 -26.87 -34.71
C PHE A 21 29.45 -27.50 -34.08
N CYS A 22 29.51 -28.81 -33.82
CA CYS A 22 28.46 -29.52 -33.09
C CYS A 22 28.78 -29.51 -31.58
N LYS A 23 27.97 -28.82 -30.78
CA LYS A 23 28.16 -28.74 -29.30
C LYS A 23 28.03 -30.09 -28.61
N ILE A 24 27.23 -30.99 -29.15
CA ILE A 24 26.94 -32.29 -28.56
C ILE A 24 28.07 -33.27 -28.87
N CYS A 25 28.47 -33.36 -30.14
CA CYS A 25 29.51 -34.29 -30.58
C CYS A 25 30.92 -33.75 -30.38
N GLN A 26 31.05 -32.47 -30.02
CA GLN A 26 32.31 -31.73 -29.85
C GLN A 26 33.24 -31.88 -31.07
N CYS A 27 32.68 -31.69 -32.27
CA CYS A 27 33.41 -31.85 -33.53
C CYS A 27 33.10 -30.74 -34.53
N GLU A 28 34.07 -30.46 -35.40
CA GLU A 28 33.91 -29.57 -36.56
C GLU A 28 33.43 -30.34 -37.79
N LEU A 29 32.47 -29.75 -38.48
CA LEU A 29 31.80 -30.29 -39.65
C LEU A 29 31.84 -29.25 -40.76
N LEU A 30 31.83 -29.67 -42.03
CA LEU A 30 31.59 -28.76 -43.13
C LEU A 30 30.18 -28.17 -43.01
N ALA A 31 30.05 -26.85 -43.19
CA ALA A 31 28.77 -26.12 -43.12
C ALA A 31 27.87 -26.38 -44.34
N HIS A 32 27.80 -27.63 -44.79
CA HIS A 32 26.97 -28.08 -45.90
C HIS A 32 25.76 -28.86 -45.37
N LYS A 33 24.57 -28.54 -45.88
CA LYS A 33 23.30 -29.10 -45.38
C LYS A 33 23.26 -30.63 -45.35
N SER A 34 23.89 -31.29 -46.33
CA SER A 34 23.96 -32.76 -46.37
C SER A 34 24.82 -33.35 -45.25
N VAL A 35 25.95 -32.71 -44.93
CA VAL A 35 26.88 -33.15 -43.87
C VAL A 35 26.23 -32.98 -42.49
N LEU A 36 25.55 -31.85 -42.27
CA LEU A 36 24.82 -31.58 -41.04
C LEU A 36 23.66 -32.56 -40.81
N LYS A 37 22.91 -32.90 -41.87
CA LYS A 37 21.85 -33.92 -41.80
C LYS A 37 22.40 -35.32 -41.55
N LYS A 38 23.59 -35.65 -42.08
CA LYS A 38 24.24 -36.94 -41.83
C LYS A 38 24.71 -37.02 -40.38
N ASN A 39 25.32 -35.96 -39.83
CA ASN A 39 25.74 -35.91 -38.44
C ASN A 39 24.56 -36.11 -37.47
N LEU A 40 23.40 -35.51 -37.76
CA LEU A 40 22.18 -35.67 -36.95
C LEU A 40 21.73 -37.13 -36.81
N LYS A 41 22.05 -37.98 -37.80
CA LYS A 41 21.69 -39.40 -37.84
C LYS A 41 22.79 -40.32 -37.29
N THR A 42 23.95 -39.80 -36.90
CA THR A 42 25.03 -40.63 -36.35
C THR A 42 24.65 -41.11 -34.95
N GLU A 43 24.98 -42.36 -34.64
CA GLU A 43 24.72 -42.98 -33.33
C GLU A 43 25.28 -42.12 -32.19
N LYS A 44 26.52 -41.63 -32.34
CA LYS A 44 27.18 -40.71 -31.41
C LYS A 44 26.35 -39.45 -31.11
N HIS A 45 25.75 -38.83 -32.13
CA HIS A 45 24.93 -37.64 -31.93
C HIS A 45 23.61 -37.96 -31.24
N VAL A 46 22.95 -39.04 -31.64
CA VAL A 46 21.65 -39.45 -31.08
C VAL A 46 21.79 -39.86 -29.61
N GLU A 47 22.85 -40.59 -29.26
CA GLU A 47 23.10 -41.05 -27.89
C GLU A 47 23.44 -39.89 -26.95
N LEU A 48 24.36 -39.01 -27.35
CA LEU A 48 24.73 -37.83 -26.57
C LEU A 48 23.57 -36.81 -26.46
N MET A 49 22.69 -36.75 -27.47
CA MET A 49 21.46 -35.95 -27.39
C MET A 49 20.50 -36.47 -26.32
N ARG A 50 20.32 -37.79 -26.20
CA ARG A 50 19.46 -38.39 -25.18
C ARG A 50 19.97 -38.06 -23.76
N VAL A 51 21.29 -38.05 -23.58
CA VAL A 51 21.92 -37.71 -22.29
C VAL A 51 21.79 -36.22 -21.97
N SER A 52 21.99 -35.34 -22.97
CA SER A 52 21.93 -33.88 -22.80
C SER A 52 20.51 -33.36 -22.50
N VAL A 53 19.46 -33.98 -23.07
CA VAL A 53 18.06 -33.64 -22.77
C VAL A 53 17.66 -34.01 -21.33
N ASN A 54 18.32 -35.02 -20.74
CA ASN A 54 18.06 -35.47 -19.36
C ASN A 54 18.86 -34.72 -18.29
N GLN A 55 19.78 -33.83 -18.66
CA GLN A 55 20.46 -32.96 -17.70
C GLN A 55 19.61 -31.71 -17.47
N GLN A 56 18.98 -31.62 -16.30
CA GLN A 56 18.31 -30.39 -15.86
C GLN A 56 19.34 -29.25 -15.78
N ASN A 57 19.08 -28.15 -16.49
CA ASN A 57 19.95 -26.99 -16.48
C ASN A 57 19.88 -26.29 -15.10
N LEU A 58 21.04 -26.04 -14.48
CA LEU A 58 21.20 -25.33 -13.20
C LEU A 58 20.35 -24.04 -13.00
N PRO A 59 20.05 -23.21 -14.02
CA PRO A 59 19.25 -21.99 -13.84
C PRO A 59 17.82 -22.24 -13.32
N GLN A 60 17.23 -23.39 -13.63
CA GLN A 60 15.86 -23.74 -13.25
C GLN A 60 15.71 -23.91 -11.72
N PHE A 61 16.81 -24.27 -11.04
CA PHE A 61 16.86 -24.36 -9.58
C PHE A 61 16.86 -22.99 -8.89
N PHE A 62 17.45 -21.96 -9.52
CA PHE A 62 17.48 -20.60 -8.99
C PHE A 62 16.14 -19.86 -9.22
N GLU A 63 15.46 -20.11 -10.34
CA GLU A 63 14.13 -19.54 -10.61
C GLU A 63 13.10 -20.03 -9.59
N ASN A 64 13.10 -21.31 -9.21
CA ASN A 64 12.16 -21.86 -8.23
C ASN A 64 12.31 -21.27 -6.82
N LYS A 65 13.54 -21.00 -6.35
CA LYS A 65 13.76 -20.29 -5.07
C LYS A 65 13.24 -18.85 -5.12
N SER A 66 13.37 -18.18 -6.26
CA SER A 66 12.86 -16.82 -6.42
C SER A 66 11.33 -16.77 -6.36
N GLY A 67 10.66 -17.77 -6.94
CA GLY A 67 9.20 -17.91 -6.92
C GLY A 67 8.65 -18.08 -5.50
N LEU A 68 9.24 -18.97 -4.70
CA LEU A 68 8.81 -19.18 -3.31
C LEU A 68 8.99 -17.92 -2.46
N VAL A 69 10.13 -17.23 -2.58
CA VAL A 69 10.38 -15.96 -1.87
C VAL A 69 9.35 -14.89 -2.24
N ASN A 70 8.99 -14.78 -3.52
CA ASN A 70 7.97 -13.84 -3.96
C ASN A 70 6.58 -14.20 -3.43
N ASN A 71 6.24 -15.49 -3.38
CA ASN A 71 4.99 -15.96 -2.82
C ASN A 71 4.87 -15.68 -1.31
N ILE A 72 5.97 -15.85 -0.56
CA ILE A 72 6.04 -15.48 0.87
C ILE A 72 5.79 -13.97 1.03
N LYS A 73 6.50 -13.12 0.28
CA LYS A 73 6.29 -11.66 0.33
C LYS A 73 4.84 -11.28 0.00
N ARG A 74 4.25 -11.91 -1.02
CA ARG A 74 2.85 -11.69 -1.42
C ARG A 74 1.88 -12.10 -0.31
N ALA A 75 2.14 -13.20 0.38
CA ALA A 75 1.34 -13.63 1.54
C ALA A 75 1.45 -12.63 2.69
N GLU A 76 2.65 -12.14 3.01
CA GLU A 76 2.87 -11.13 4.05
C GLU A 76 2.12 -9.82 3.74
N ILE A 77 2.20 -9.33 2.50
CA ILE A 77 1.46 -8.13 2.07
C ILE A 77 -0.05 -8.33 2.19
N LYS A 78 -0.57 -9.51 1.80
CA LYS A 78 -2.00 -9.82 1.92
C LYS A 78 -2.46 -9.86 3.37
N LEU A 79 -1.70 -10.47 4.28
CA LEU A 79 -2.03 -10.51 5.70
C LEU A 79 -2.04 -9.10 6.31
N VAL A 80 -1.02 -8.30 6.01
CA VAL A 80 -0.97 -6.90 6.47
C VAL A 80 -2.11 -6.07 5.87
N GLY A 81 -2.43 -6.28 4.60
CA GLY A 81 -3.57 -5.66 3.93
C GLY A 81 -4.89 -6.02 4.59
N PHE A 82 -5.10 -7.30 4.92
CA PHE A 82 -6.29 -7.77 5.64
C PHE A 82 -6.44 -7.11 7.01
N LEU A 83 -5.36 -7.00 7.79
CA LEU A 83 -5.43 -6.29 9.06
C LEU A 83 -5.83 -4.83 8.87
N ALA A 84 -5.26 -4.17 7.87
CA ALA A 84 -5.50 -2.76 7.60
C ALA A 84 -6.93 -2.47 7.14
N THR A 85 -7.47 -3.27 6.21
CA THR A 85 -8.85 -3.09 5.71
C THR A 85 -9.90 -3.30 6.78
N ASN A 86 -9.57 -4.09 7.82
CA ASN A 86 -10.48 -4.41 8.92
C ASN A 86 -10.20 -3.59 10.19
N ASN A 87 -9.35 -2.55 10.12
CA ASN A 87 -8.95 -1.73 11.26
C ASN A 87 -8.41 -2.55 12.45
N LEU A 88 -7.67 -3.63 12.17
CA LEU A 88 -7.09 -4.51 13.18
C LEU A 88 -5.65 -4.08 13.52
N PRO A 89 -5.23 -4.23 14.79
CA PRO A 89 -3.90 -3.81 15.21
C PRO A 89 -2.81 -4.72 14.63
N PHE A 90 -1.69 -4.15 14.17
CA PHE A 90 -0.57 -4.93 13.63
C PHE A 90 0.16 -5.79 14.68
N THR A 91 -0.07 -5.57 15.97
CA THR A 91 0.36 -6.49 17.04
C THR A 91 -0.28 -7.87 16.91
N LEU A 92 -1.44 -7.98 16.23
CA LEU A 92 -2.07 -9.27 15.96
C LEU A 92 -1.17 -10.19 15.11
N MET A 93 -0.27 -9.65 14.29
CA MET A 93 0.68 -10.47 13.53
C MET A 93 1.61 -11.32 14.41
N ASP A 94 1.85 -10.88 15.65
CA ASP A 94 2.72 -11.60 16.58
C ASP A 94 2.10 -12.93 17.05
N THR A 95 0.76 -13.04 17.00
CA THR A 95 0.00 -14.26 17.35
C THR A 95 -0.56 -14.97 16.11
N LEU A 96 -0.98 -14.22 15.09
CA LEU A 96 -1.55 -14.77 13.85
C LEU A 96 -0.53 -15.58 13.05
N CYS A 97 0.72 -15.11 12.93
CA CYS A 97 1.74 -15.84 12.17
C CYS A 97 2.08 -17.21 12.78
N PRO A 98 2.31 -17.34 14.10
CA PRO A 98 2.44 -18.65 14.75
C PRO A 98 1.21 -19.54 14.54
N LEU A 99 0.00 -18.99 14.69
CA LEU A 99 -1.25 -19.75 14.50
C LEU A 99 -1.37 -20.29 13.07
N LEU A 100 -1.09 -19.48 12.05
CA LEU A 100 -1.16 -19.92 10.66
C LEU A 100 -0.17 -21.06 10.35
N LYS A 101 1.02 -21.03 10.97
CA LYS A 101 2.01 -22.12 10.83
C LYS A 101 1.55 -23.42 11.49
N ASP A 102 0.81 -23.32 12.58
CA ASP A 102 0.25 -24.47 13.30
C ASP A 102 -0.95 -25.07 12.57
N VAL A 103 -1.83 -24.23 12.01
CA VAL A 103 -3.00 -24.65 11.24
C VAL A 103 -2.63 -25.40 9.95
N ALA A 104 -1.55 -25.01 9.30
CA ALA A 104 -1.09 -25.61 8.04
C ALA A 104 0.44 -25.80 8.04
N PRO A 105 0.93 -26.82 8.78
CA PRO A 105 2.36 -27.05 9.00
C PRO A 105 3.09 -27.60 7.77
N ASP A 106 2.38 -28.06 6.75
CA ASP A 106 2.90 -28.55 5.47
C ASP A 106 3.22 -27.41 4.48
N SER A 107 2.68 -26.21 4.70
CA SER A 107 2.85 -25.08 3.79
C SER A 107 4.25 -24.43 3.89
N GLU A 108 5.07 -24.59 2.85
CA GLU A 108 6.36 -23.93 2.72
C GLU A 108 6.27 -22.39 2.72
N ILE A 109 5.14 -21.84 2.26
CA ILE A 109 4.89 -20.39 2.30
C ILE A 109 4.73 -19.94 3.75
N LEU A 110 3.86 -20.60 4.52
CA LEU A 110 3.56 -20.20 5.89
C LEU A 110 4.77 -20.38 6.79
N LYS A 111 5.56 -21.46 6.63
CA LYS A 111 6.84 -21.64 7.32
C LYS A 111 7.78 -20.45 7.13
N GLY A 112 7.84 -19.93 5.90
CA GLY A 112 8.68 -18.79 5.51
C GLY A 112 8.19 -17.41 5.97
N ILE A 113 6.93 -17.28 6.42
CA ILE A 113 6.42 -16.02 6.97
C ILE A 113 7.06 -15.74 8.32
N ALA A 114 7.67 -14.56 8.46
CA ALA A 114 8.29 -14.10 9.70
C ALA A 114 7.82 -12.69 10.08
N THR A 115 6.66 -12.28 9.58
CA THR A 115 6.11 -10.95 9.84
C THR A 115 5.54 -10.84 11.23
N LYS A 116 6.16 -9.96 12.02
CA LYS A 116 5.72 -9.48 13.33
C LYS A 116 5.24 -8.03 13.21
N ARG A 117 4.81 -7.42 14.32
CA ARG A 117 4.31 -6.03 14.38
C ARG A 117 5.19 -5.01 13.66
N THR A 118 6.51 -5.02 13.89
CA THR A 118 7.43 -4.03 13.29
C THR A 118 7.53 -4.19 11.78
N LYS A 119 7.67 -5.44 11.30
CA LYS A 119 7.73 -5.73 9.87
C LYS A 119 6.41 -5.41 9.17
N ALA A 120 5.28 -5.73 9.80
CA ALA A 120 3.95 -5.38 9.30
C ALA A 120 3.80 -3.86 9.12
N THR A 121 4.26 -3.09 10.11
CA THR A 121 4.26 -1.62 10.04
C THR A 121 5.09 -1.10 8.88
N ILE A 122 6.28 -1.69 8.64
CA ILE A 122 7.16 -1.31 7.52
C ILE A 122 6.51 -1.68 6.18
N ILE A 123 5.94 -2.87 6.05
CA ILE A 123 5.23 -3.31 4.84
C ILE A 123 4.09 -2.34 4.52
N MET A 124 3.28 -1.98 5.51
CA MET A 124 2.21 -1.00 5.34
C MET A 124 2.75 0.35 4.83
N LYS A 125 3.78 0.88 5.49
CA LYS A 125 4.36 2.19 5.15
C LYS A 125 4.95 2.23 3.74
N LEU A 126 5.69 1.19 3.35
CA LEU A 126 6.44 1.18 2.09
C LEU A 126 5.60 0.73 0.88
N THR A 127 4.63 -0.15 1.09
CA THR A 127 3.92 -0.81 -0.01
C THR A 127 2.49 -0.31 -0.14
N THR A 128 1.68 -0.44 0.91
CA THR A 128 0.21 -0.31 0.79
C THR A 128 -0.33 1.09 1.09
N ARG A 129 0.41 1.92 1.84
CA ARG A 129 -0.01 3.30 2.20
C ARG A 129 -0.45 4.13 0.98
N LYS A 130 0.38 4.15 -0.08
CA LYS A 130 0.07 4.93 -1.28
C LYS A 130 -1.21 4.44 -1.95
N HIS A 131 -1.37 3.12 -2.02
CA HIS A 131 -2.53 2.51 -2.66
C HIS A 131 -3.83 2.82 -1.91
N PHE A 132 -3.85 2.68 -0.58
CA PHE A 132 -5.04 3.04 0.21
C PHE A 132 -5.40 4.53 0.09
N LYS A 133 -4.39 5.41 0.10
CA LYS A 133 -4.62 6.85 -0.09
C LYS A 133 -5.18 7.17 -1.48
N LEU A 134 -4.67 6.51 -2.53
CA LEU A 134 -5.18 6.67 -3.89
C LEU A 134 -6.62 6.20 -4.03
N ILE A 135 -6.96 5.01 -3.52
CA ILE A 135 -8.34 4.50 -3.56
C ILE A 135 -9.30 5.46 -2.86
N LEU A 136 -8.92 5.96 -1.67
CA LEU A 136 -9.75 6.90 -0.93
C LEU A 136 -9.92 8.22 -1.70
N SER A 137 -8.82 8.75 -2.26
CA SER A 137 -8.83 9.95 -3.10
C SER A 137 -9.77 9.78 -4.31
N GLU A 138 -9.63 8.70 -5.08
CA GLU A 138 -10.47 8.42 -6.25
C GLU A 138 -11.97 8.36 -5.88
N LYS A 139 -12.29 7.72 -4.75
CA LYS A 139 -13.67 7.66 -4.24
C LYS A 139 -14.22 9.04 -3.90
N LEU A 140 -13.44 9.90 -3.23
CA LEU A 140 -13.88 11.23 -2.83
C LEU A 140 -13.89 12.24 -3.99
N SER A 141 -13.09 11.99 -5.02
CA SER A 141 -13.00 12.84 -6.22
C SER A 141 -14.04 12.52 -7.28
N THR A 142 -14.76 11.41 -7.14
CA THR A 142 -15.86 11.05 -8.05
C THR A 142 -16.98 12.08 -7.93
N PRO A 143 -17.46 12.70 -9.03
CA PRO A 143 -18.54 13.68 -8.97
C PRO A 143 -19.80 13.12 -8.29
N GLY A 144 -20.36 13.85 -7.33
CA GLY A 144 -21.51 13.41 -6.54
C GLY A 144 -21.18 12.53 -5.33
N SER A 145 -19.92 12.15 -5.16
CA SER A 145 -19.43 11.48 -3.95
C SER A 145 -19.21 12.49 -2.83
N PHE A 146 -20.31 12.89 -2.18
CA PHE A 146 -20.27 13.91 -1.14
C PHE A 146 -19.58 13.41 0.13
N PHE A 147 -18.79 14.29 0.74
CA PHE A 147 -18.09 13.98 1.98
C PHE A 147 -18.13 15.13 2.99
N SER A 148 -18.03 14.75 4.26
CA SER A 148 -17.83 15.66 5.38
C SER A 148 -16.44 15.47 5.98
N LEU A 149 -15.85 16.56 6.45
CA LEU A 149 -14.53 16.56 7.10
C LEU A 149 -14.72 16.72 8.59
N VAL A 150 -14.11 15.82 9.37
CA VAL A 150 -14.04 15.91 10.83
C VAL A 150 -12.59 16.15 11.20
N LEU A 151 -12.36 17.23 11.93
CA LEU A 151 -11.05 17.67 12.37
C LEU A 151 -11.00 17.61 13.89
N ASP A 152 -9.90 17.06 14.41
CA ASP A 152 -9.62 17.03 15.85
C ASP A 152 -8.17 17.47 16.11
N GLU A 153 -8.00 18.49 16.95
CA GLU A 153 -6.68 19.00 17.32
C GLU A 153 -6.08 18.14 18.43
N THR A 154 -4.82 17.75 18.25
CA THR A 154 -4.04 17.01 19.24
C THR A 154 -2.74 17.75 19.51
N THR A 155 -2.27 17.69 20.76
CA THR A 155 -0.97 18.26 21.15
C THR A 155 -0.01 17.11 21.43
N ASP A 156 1.01 16.95 20.59
CA ASP A 156 2.11 16.02 20.87
C ASP A 156 3.07 16.63 21.90
N ARG A 157 3.78 15.77 22.65
CA ARG A 157 4.80 16.15 23.64
C ARG A 157 5.94 16.98 23.04
N SER A 158 6.12 16.95 21.71
CA SER A 158 7.16 17.66 20.95
C SER A 158 6.89 19.16 20.71
N THR A 159 5.90 19.79 21.36
CA THR A 159 5.47 21.19 21.18
C THR A 159 4.86 21.54 19.81
N THR A 160 4.82 20.58 18.87
CA THR A 160 4.19 20.74 17.57
C THR A 160 2.69 20.43 17.64
N LYS A 161 1.86 21.39 17.25
CA LYS A 161 0.40 21.18 17.12
C LYS A 161 0.10 20.35 15.89
N GLN A 162 -0.74 19.34 16.03
CA GLN A 162 -1.14 18.47 14.94
C GLN A 162 -2.66 18.31 14.91
N SER A 163 -3.22 18.22 13.71
CA SER A 163 -4.65 17.97 13.52
C SER A 163 -4.85 16.64 12.83
N ALA A 164 -5.69 15.79 13.41
CA ALA A 164 -6.17 14.60 12.73
C ALA A 164 -7.34 14.98 11.82
N LEU A 165 -7.22 14.67 10.54
CA LEU A 165 -8.28 14.82 9.56
C LEU A 165 -8.88 13.46 9.24
N THR A 166 -10.19 13.36 9.40
CA THR A 166 -10.96 12.22 8.96
C THR A 166 -12.08 12.68 8.02
N VAL A 167 -12.47 11.80 7.12
CA VAL A 167 -13.50 12.04 6.11
C VAL A 167 -14.64 11.05 6.33
N THR A 168 -15.86 11.56 6.33
CA THR A 168 -17.08 10.74 6.41
C THR A 168 -17.83 10.87 5.10
N PHE A 169 -18.09 9.74 4.45
CA PHE A 169 -18.73 9.67 3.13
C PHE A 169 -19.59 8.42 3.03
N TYR A 170 -20.50 8.39 2.06
CA TYR A 170 -21.27 7.18 1.76
C TYR A 170 -20.45 6.27 0.84
N ASN A 171 -20.13 5.06 1.31
CA ASN A 171 -19.41 4.07 0.51
C ASN A 171 -20.44 3.20 -0.22
N GLU A 172 -20.51 3.31 -1.54
CA GLU A 172 -21.46 2.56 -2.36
C GLU A 172 -21.21 1.05 -2.32
N ASP A 173 -19.95 0.62 -2.29
CA ASP A 173 -19.57 -0.80 -2.26
C ASP A 173 -20.10 -1.50 -1.00
N GLU A 174 -20.02 -0.80 0.14
CA GLU A 174 -20.43 -1.31 1.44
C GLU A 174 -21.86 -0.89 1.83
N LYS A 175 -22.53 -0.12 0.96
CA LYS A 175 -23.88 0.43 1.16
C LYS A 175 -24.07 1.08 2.53
N GLY A 176 -23.14 1.95 2.91
CA GLY A 176 -23.18 2.58 4.22
C GLY A 176 -22.26 3.78 4.38
N VAL A 177 -22.57 4.60 5.38
CA VAL A 177 -21.70 5.72 5.78
C VAL A 177 -20.46 5.17 6.46
N LYS A 178 -19.29 5.63 6.01
CA LYS A 178 -18.00 5.24 6.55
C LYS A 178 -17.18 6.47 6.88
N THR A 179 -16.46 6.39 7.99
CA THR A 179 -15.46 7.38 8.37
C THR A 179 -14.08 6.78 8.18
N HIS A 180 -13.21 7.47 7.45
CA HIS A 180 -11.85 7.05 7.19
C HIS A 180 -10.87 8.12 7.62
N PHE A 181 -9.72 7.68 8.12
CA PHE A 181 -8.59 8.55 8.37
C PHE A 181 -8.00 9.05 7.05
N LEU A 182 -7.84 10.35 6.91
CA LEU A 182 -7.25 10.98 5.73
C LEU A 182 -5.76 11.27 5.96
N ASP A 183 -5.45 12.11 6.95
CA ASP A 183 -4.09 12.45 7.31
C ASP A 183 -3.97 13.09 8.70
N ILE A 184 -2.73 13.19 9.18
CA ILE A 184 -2.38 14.12 10.25
C ILE A 184 -1.64 15.30 9.60
N ILE A 185 -2.13 16.50 9.84
CA ILE A 185 -1.50 17.75 9.39
C ILE A 185 -0.78 18.41 10.55
N GLU A 186 0.42 18.90 10.30
CA GLU A 186 1.12 19.78 11.24
C GLU A 186 0.59 21.20 11.09
N ILE A 187 0.28 21.82 12.21
CA ILE A 187 -0.31 23.16 12.26
C ILE A 187 0.76 24.13 12.76
N PRO A 188 1.25 25.06 11.92
CA PRO A 188 2.28 26.01 12.33
C PRO A 188 1.76 27.05 13.32
N SER A 189 0.49 27.47 13.20
CA SER A 189 -0.17 28.34 14.18
C SER A 189 -1.65 27.97 14.35
N GLY A 190 -2.18 28.11 15.56
CA GLY A 190 -3.59 27.80 15.86
C GLY A 190 -4.57 28.89 15.41
N THR A 191 -4.28 29.61 14.32
CA THR A 191 -5.18 30.61 13.75
C THR A 191 -6.09 29.99 12.70
N ALA A 192 -7.25 30.62 12.47
CA ALA A 192 -8.23 30.12 11.50
C ALA A 192 -7.63 30.03 10.09
N ASP A 193 -6.83 31.02 9.66
CA ASP A 193 -6.18 31.01 8.34
C ASP A 193 -5.19 29.86 8.19
N SER A 194 -4.34 29.65 9.20
CA SER A 194 -3.33 28.60 9.15
C SER A 194 -3.99 27.22 9.05
N LEU A 195 -5.01 26.97 9.86
CA LEU A 195 -5.78 25.73 9.84
C LEU A 195 -6.49 25.54 8.50
N TYR A 196 -7.19 26.57 8.03
CA TYR A 196 -7.87 26.54 6.74
C TYR A 196 -6.89 26.25 5.59
N MET A 197 -5.74 26.92 5.54
CA MET A 197 -4.70 26.68 4.52
C MET A 197 -4.13 25.27 4.60
N CYS A 198 -3.88 24.73 5.80
CA CYS A 198 -3.42 23.35 5.95
C CYS A 198 -4.47 22.34 5.48
N ILE A 199 -5.76 22.56 5.74
CA ILE A 199 -6.86 21.73 5.23
C ILE A 199 -6.91 21.78 3.70
N GLN A 200 -6.87 22.97 3.10
CA GLN A 200 -6.88 23.13 1.64
C GLN A 200 -5.69 22.45 0.99
N ASN A 201 -4.49 22.62 1.55
CA ASN A 201 -3.29 21.96 1.06
C ASN A 201 -3.38 20.45 1.20
N CYS A 202 -3.94 19.94 2.30
CA CYS A 202 -4.16 18.51 2.49
C CYS A 202 -5.08 17.95 1.39
N LEU A 203 -6.25 18.55 1.18
CA LEU A 203 -7.20 18.12 0.14
C LEU A 203 -6.56 18.19 -1.26
N LYS A 204 -5.84 19.27 -1.57
CA LYS A 204 -5.12 19.43 -2.84
C LYS A 204 -4.03 18.36 -3.04
N ASN A 205 -3.26 18.05 -2.01
CA ASN A 205 -2.23 17.02 -2.05
C ASN A 205 -2.82 15.62 -2.28
N HIS A 206 -4.04 15.39 -1.80
CA HIS A 206 -4.81 14.17 -2.07
C HIS A 206 -5.66 14.27 -3.33
N SER A 207 -5.58 15.35 -4.12
CA SER A 207 -6.41 15.57 -5.32
C SER A 207 -7.92 15.43 -5.06
N ILE A 208 -8.38 15.84 -3.87
CA ILE A 208 -9.79 15.81 -3.46
C ILE A 208 -10.45 17.16 -3.78
N PRO A 209 -11.51 17.18 -4.61
CA PRO A 209 -12.26 18.38 -4.97
C PRO A 209 -13.06 18.94 -3.78
N LEU A 210 -13.13 20.27 -3.68
CA LEU A 210 -13.97 20.97 -2.68
C LEU A 210 -15.45 21.00 -3.10
N GLU A 211 -15.75 20.71 -4.35
CA GLU A 211 -17.10 20.68 -4.92
C GLU A 211 -17.97 19.61 -4.26
N ASN A 212 -17.36 18.50 -3.85
CA ASN A 212 -18.02 17.39 -3.16
C ASN A 212 -18.10 17.58 -1.63
N PHE A 213 -17.50 18.65 -1.10
CA PHE A 213 -17.47 18.90 0.34
C PHE A 213 -18.82 19.45 0.81
N VAL A 214 -19.47 18.78 1.76
CA VAL A 214 -20.82 19.15 2.23
C VAL A 214 -20.92 19.39 3.72
N GLY A 215 -19.92 19.00 4.51
CA GLY A 215 -20.01 19.06 5.96
C GLY A 215 -18.68 19.24 6.66
N PHE A 216 -18.69 20.01 7.74
CA PHE A 216 -17.53 20.23 8.62
C PHE A 216 -17.89 19.93 10.08
N SER A 217 -17.02 19.22 10.78
CA SER A 217 -17.15 18.97 12.21
C SER A 217 -15.84 19.19 12.95
N SER A 218 -15.91 19.88 14.08
CA SER A 218 -14.78 20.13 14.99
C SER A 218 -15.28 20.44 16.40
N ASP A 219 -14.35 20.54 17.34
CA ASP A 219 -14.53 21.24 18.61
C ASP A 219 -15.16 22.64 18.44
N THR A 220 -15.80 23.11 19.51
CA THR A 220 -16.62 24.34 19.43
C THR A 220 -15.85 25.60 19.78
N THR A 221 -14.55 25.63 19.50
CA THR A 221 -13.71 26.82 19.73
C THR A 221 -14.03 27.92 18.72
N ASN A 222 -13.76 29.17 19.11
CA ASN A 222 -14.03 30.32 18.24
C ASN A 222 -13.23 30.27 16.94
N VAL A 223 -12.01 29.71 16.97
CA VAL A 223 -11.16 29.53 15.78
C VAL A 223 -11.81 28.58 14.77
N MET A 224 -12.53 27.55 15.24
CA MET A 224 -13.07 26.50 14.38
C MET A 224 -14.48 26.79 13.89
N VAL A 225 -15.36 27.23 14.78
CA VAL A 225 -16.81 27.41 14.49
C VAL A 225 -17.35 28.79 14.90
N GLY A 226 -16.47 29.76 15.13
CA GLY A 226 -16.86 31.14 15.41
C GLY A 226 -17.71 31.77 14.30
N LYS A 227 -18.44 32.84 14.63
CA LYS A 227 -19.32 33.53 13.68
C LYS A 227 -18.54 34.25 12.59
N SER A 228 -17.44 34.89 12.97
CA SER A 228 -16.60 35.70 12.09
C SER A 228 -15.19 35.12 12.10
N HIS A 229 -14.60 34.97 10.92
CA HIS A 229 -13.19 34.62 10.75
C HIS A 229 -12.77 33.30 11.44
N ALA A 230 -13.61 32.27 11.31
CA ALA A 230 -13.32 30.91 11.76
C ALA A 230 -13.05 29.97 10.58
N VAL A 231 -12.44 28.80 10.84
CA VAL A 231 -12.20 27.77 9.81
C VAL A 231 -13.48 27.42 9.07
N PHE A 232 -14.58 27.19 9.81
CA PHE A 232 -15.87 26.91 9.18
C PHE A 232 -16.38 28.09 8.34
N SER A 233 -16.25 29.34 8.80
CA SER A 233 -16.67 30.51 8.03
C SER A 233 -15.91 30.59 6.70
N LEU A 234 -14.58 30.41 6.75
CA LEU A 234 -13.73 30.42 5.55
C LEU A 234 -14.09 29.29 4.57
N LEU A 235 -14.37 28.09 5.08
CA LEU A 235 -14.83 26.96 4.26
C LEU A 235 -16.21 27.23 3.65
N LYS A 236 -17.12 27.85 4.42
CA LYS A 236 -18.48 28.18 3.96
C LYS A 236 -18.48 29.27 2.89
N ASP A 237 -17.56 30.22 2.95
CA ASP A 237 -17.40 31.23 1.90
C ASP A 237 -16.99 30.61 0.55
N LYS A 238 -16.26 29.48 0.57
CA LYS A 238 -15.90 28.73 -0.64
C LYS A 238 -17.00 27.79 -1.12
N ASN A 239 -17.70 27.14 -0.19
CA ASN A 239 -18.83 26.27 -0.50
C ASN A 239 -20.01 26.59 0.41
N PRO A 240 -20.94 27.48 -0.03
CA PRO A 240 -22.07 27.95 0.79
C PRO A 240 -23.01 26.84 1.26
N ALA A 241 -23.05 25.70 0.58
CA ALA A 241 -23.89 24.55 0.94
C ALA A 241 -23.34 23.75 2.13
N THR A 242 -22.11 24.05 2.59
CA THR A 242 -21.47 23.34 3.70
C THR A 242 -22.23 23.53 5.01
N VAL A 243 -22.53 22.41 5.68
CA VAL A 243 -23.14 22.38 7.02
C VAL A 243 -22.07 22.17 8.09
N CYS A 244 -22.20 22.87 9.23
CA CYS A 244 -21.35 22.61 10.40
C CYS A 244 -22.10 21.76 11.42
N VAL A 245 -21.47 20.68 11.86
CA VAL A 245 -21.88 19.89 13.02
C VAL A 245 -20.86 20.12 14.14
N LYS A 246 -21.32 20.64 15.27
CA LYS A 246 -20.46 20.88 16.44
C LYS A 246 -20.18 19.57 17.16
N CYS A 247 -18.96 19.41 17.69
CA CYS A 247 -18.60 18.25 18.49
C CYS A 247 -19.51 18.11 19.72
N SER A 248 -20.26 17.00 19.78
CA SER A 248 -21.13 16.65 20.89
C SER A 248 -20.32 16.37 22.16
N CYS A 249 -19.19 15.66 22.05
CA CYS A 249 -18.31 15.37 23.18
C CYS A 249 -17.82 16.65 23.87
N HIS A 250 -17.36 17.63 23.08
CA HIS A 250 -16.92 18.91 23.62
C HIS A 250 -18.08 19.69 24.25
N SER A 251 -19.26 19.65 23.64
CA SER A 251 -20.46 20.31 24.16
C SER A 251 -20.90 19.72 25.51
N ILE A 252 -20.89 18.38 25.63
CA ILE A 252 -21.20 17.66 26.88
C ILE A 252 -20.15 17.97 27.95
N HIS A 253 -18.86 17.92 27.59
CA HIS A 253 -17.78 18.27 28.50
C HIS A 253 -17.93 19.70 29.04
N LEU A 254 -18.22 20.68 28.17
CA LEU A 254 -18.40 22.07 28.58
C LEU A 254 -19.62 22.25 29.49
N ALA A 255 -20.72 21.53 29.23
CA ALA A 255 -21.90 21.56 30.07
C ALA A 255 -21.59 21.01 31.48
N ALA A 256 -20.95 19.84 31.56
CA ALA A 256 -20.55 19.23 32.82
C ALA A 256 -19.55 20.11 33.58
N PHE A 257 -18.51 20.61 32.91
CA PHE A 257 -17.51 21.50 33.50
C PHE A 257 -18.14 22.76 34.09
N LYS A 258 -19.03 23.43 33.34
CA LYS A 258 -19.73 24.62 33.83
C LYS A 258 -20.68 24.32 34.98
N ALA A 259 -21.34 23.16 34.99
CA ALA A 259 -22.17 22.74 36.11
C ALA A 259 -21.34 22.51 37.38
N CYS A 260 -20.17 21.86 37.27
CA CYS A 260 -19.25 21.67 38.39
C CYS A 260 -18.75 23.00 38.97
N LEU A 261 -18.51 24.02 38.14
CA LEU A 261 -18.15 25.36 38.62
C LEU A 261 -19.27 26.08 39.39
N LYS A 262 -20.51 25.58 39.34
CA LYS A 262 -21.63 26.07 40.13
C LYS A 262 -21.84 25.29 41.42
N LEU A 263 -21.15 24.16 41.60
CA LEU A 263 -21.16 23.45 42.85
C LEU A 263 -20.31 24.22 43.88
N PRO A 264 -20.74 24.26 45.15
CA PRO A 264 -19.94 24.82 46.21
C PRO A 264 -18.61 24.04 46.36
N ILE A 265 -17.54 24.77 46.70
CA ILE A 265 -16.19 24.19 46.81
C ILE A 265 -16.09 23.35 48.10
N SER A 266 -16.87 23.70 49.11
CA SER A 266 -16.96 23.03 50.39
C SER A 266 -18.42 22.82 50.82
N VAL A 267 -18.67 21.91 51.77
CA VAL A 267 -20.05 21.68 52.28
C VAL A 267 -20.54 22.91 53.04
N GLU A 268 -19.62 23.72 53.54
CA GLU A 268 -19.83 24.95 54.28
C GLU A 268 -20.31 26.12 53.41
N ASP A 269 -20.18 26.03 52.08
CA ASP A 269 -20.64 27.04 51.12
C ASP A 269 -22.06 26.77 50.56
N LEU A 270 -22.79 25.79 51.12
CA LEU A 270 -24.05 25.24 50.59
C LEU A 270 -25.31 25.88 51.21
#